data_AF-A0A1N7DYA4-F1
#
_entry.id   AF-A0A1N7DYA4-F1
#
_cell.length_a   1.000
_cell.length_b   1.000
_cell.length_c   1.000
_cell.angle_alpha   90.00
_cell.angle_beta   90.00
_cell.angle_gamma   90.00
#
_symmetry.space_group_name_H-M   'P 1'
#
loop_
_entity.id
_entity.type
_entity.pdbx_description
1 polymer ?
#
loop_
_entity_poly.entity_id
_entity_poly.type
_entity_poly.pdbx_seq_one_letter_code
_entity_poly.pdbx_strand_id
1 'polypeptide(L)' 'MLNELQPDLRELIDLVRAVENYDTTMAAAALAGAPIAAGAEAVAERTRKGQRIVQLRGKWNI' A
#
# COMPACT_ATOMS: atom_id res chain seq x y z
N MET A 1 24.75 -6.24 3.21
CA MET A 1 23.53 -6.50 2.42
C MET A 1 22.37 -7.02 3.27
N LEU A 2 22.53 -8.08 4.09
CA LEU A 2 21.40 -8.57 4.93
C LEU A 2 20.83 -7.49 5.88
N ASN A 3 21.68 -6.61 6.40
CA ASN A 3 21.29 -5.52 7.31
C ASN A 3 20.37 -4.48 6.67
N GLU A 4 20.41 -4.33 5.34
CA GLU A 4 19.54 -3.41 4.60
C GLU A 4 18.29 -4.12 4.06
N LEU A 5 18.35 -5.44 3.86
CA LEU A 5 17.24 -6.23 3.36
C LEU A 5 16.13 -6.38 4.40
N GLN A 6 16.47 -6.65 5.66
CA GLN A 6 15.48 -6.79 6.73
C GLN A 6 14.57 -5.55 6.92
N PRO A 7 15.10 -4.32 7.06
CA PRO A 7 14.25 -3.15 7.22
C PRO A 7 13.42 -2.89 5.96
N ASP A 8 13.97 -3.08 4.76
CA ASP A 8 13.24 -2.90 3.51
C ASP A 8 12.10 -3.91 3.32
N LEU A 9 12.31 -5.19 3.69
CA LEU A 9 11.25 -6.20 3.64
C LEU A 9 10.15 -5.90 4.66
N ARG A 10 10.51 -5.41 5.85
CA ARG A 10 9.54 -4.99 6.85
C ARG A 10 8.71 -3.81 6.35
N GLU A 11 9.36 -2.81 5.77
CA GLU A 11 8.70 -1.68 5.13
C GLU A 11 7.75 -2.16 4.02
N LEU A 12 8.21 -3.08 3.16
CA LEU A 12 7.40 -3.64 2.07
C LEU A 12 6.13 -4.31 2.59
N ILE A 13 6.23 -5.14 3.63
CA ILE A 13 5.08 -5.83 4.24
C ILE A 13 4.09 -4.81 4.81
N ASP A 14 4.58 -3.81 5.53
CA ASP A 14 3.73 -2.78 6.14
C ASP A 14 3.03 -1.93 5.07
N LEU A 15 3.73 -1.57 3.99
CA LEU A 15 3.16 -0.84 2.86
C LEU A 15 2.09 -1.64 2.13
N VAL A 16 2.34 -2.92 1.84
CA VAL A 16 1.38 -3.80 1.17
C VAL A 16 0.10 -3.91 2.01
N ARG A 17 0.23 -4.19 3.30
CA ARG A 17 -0.93 -4.25 4.22
C ARG A 17 -1.72 -2.95 4.22
N ALA A 18 -1.04 -1.80 4.24
CA ALA A 18 -1.71 -0.51 4.23
C ALA A 18 -2.50 -0.25 2.93
N VAL A 19 -1.95 -0.62 1.77
CA VAL A 19 -2.64 -0.49 0.48
C VAL A 19 -3.82 -1.48 0.39
N GLU A 20 -3.62 -2.73 0.79
CA GLU A 20 -4.68 -3.75 0.80
C GLU A 20 -5.84 -3.37 1.72
N ASN A 21 -5.55 -2.83 2.91
CA ASN A 21 -6.58 -2.38 3.83
C ASN A 21 -7.41 -1.23 3.24
N TYR A 22 -6.75 -0.27 2.58
CA TYR A 22 -7.44 0.82 1.89
C TYR A 22 -8.34 0.27 0.78
N ASP A 23 -7.79 -0.54 -0.12
CA ASP A 23 -8.53 -1.08 -1.27
C ASP A 23 -9.70 -1.98 -0.81
N THR A 24 -9.49 -2.79 0.23
CA THR A 24 -10.52 -3.65 0.85
C THR A 24 -11.63 -2.81 1.49
N THR A 25 -11.29 -1.74 2.21
CA THR A 25 -12.29 -0.86 2.84
C THR A 25 -13.15 -0.17 1.79
N MET A 26 -12.52 0.33 0.73
CA MET A 26 -13.24 0.96 -0.39
C MET A 26 -14.17 -0.03 -1.09
N ALA A 27 -13.69 -1.25 -1.36
CA ALA A 27 -14.48 -2.31 -1.99
C ALA A 27 -15.65 -2.76 -1.09
N ALA A 28 -15.41 -2.98 0.21
CA ALA A 28 -16.42 -3.37 1.17
C ALA A 28 -17.54 -2.32 1.28
N ALA A 29 -17.17 -1.04 1.31
CA ALA A 29 -18.14 0.05 1.34
C ALA A 29 -19.01 0.11 0.08
N ALA A 30 -18.39 -0.11 -1.10
CA ALA A 30 -19.13 -0.20 -2.35
C ALA A 30 -20.10 -1.40 -2.37
N LEU A 31 -19.65 -2.58 -1.90
CA LEU A 31 -20.47 -3.79 -1.82
C LEU A 31 -21.63 -3.63 -0.81
N ALA A 32 -21.43 -2.88 0.26
CA ALA A 32 -22.46 -2.56 1.25
C ALA A 32 -23.48 -1.51 0.75
N GLY A 33 -23.34 -1.02 -0.49
CA GLY A 33 -24.22 0.02 -1.05
C GLY A 33 -23.96 1.43 -0.50
N ALA A 34 -22.85 1.63 0.20
CA ALA A 34 -22.46 2.90 0.82
C ALA A 34 -21.04 3.30 0.35
N PRO A 35 -20.82 3.56 -0.95
CA PRO A 35 -19.50 3.86 -1.48
C PRO A 35 -18.88 5.08 -0.77
N ILE A 36 -17.65 4.91 -0.29
CA ILE A 36 -16.89 5.99 0.35
C ILE A 36 -16.20 6.82 -0.74
N ALA A 37 -16.38 8.13 -0.70
CA ALA A 37 -15.54 9.05 -1.45
C ALA A 37 -14.27 9.32 -0.64
N ALA A 38 -13.15 8.74 -1.05
CA ALA A 38 -11.87 9.01 -0.40
C ALA A 38 -11.41 10.45 -0.68
N GLY A 39 -10.92 11.13 0.34
CA GLY A 39 -10.33 12.46 0.20
C GLY A 39 -9.06 12.42 -0.66
N ALA A 40 -8.73 13.53 -1.31
CA ALA A 40 -7.57 13.65 -2.20
C ALA A 40 -6.25 13.22 -1.51
N GLU A 41 -6.09 13.54 -0.23
CA GLU A 41 -4.92 13.13 0.56
C GLU A 41 -4.82 11.61 0.74
N ALA A 42 -5.94 10.94 1.01
CA ALA A 42 -5.97 9.48 1.17
C ALA A 42 -5.62 8.77 -0.15
N VAL A 43 -6.13 9.27 -1.27
CA VAL A 43 -5.79 8.77 -2.62
C VAL A 43 -4.32 9.01 -2.94
N ALA A 44 -3.81 10.21 -2.65
CA ALA A 44 -2.40 10.55 -2.84
C ALA A 44 -1.49 9.64 -2.00
N GLU A 45 -1.86 9.40 -0.74
CA GLU A 45 -1.09 8.53 0.16
C GLU A 45 -1.08 7.08 -0.31
N ARG A 46 -2.23 6.53 -0.71
CA ARG A 46 -2.30 5.19 -1.32
C ARG A 46 -1.41 5.10 -2.56
N THR A 47 -1.39 6.14 -3.38
CA THR A 47 -0.54 6.22 -4.58
C THR A 47 0.95 6.24 -4.23
N ARG A 48 1.37 7.07 -3.27
CA ARG A 48 2.76 7.13 -2.80
C ARG A 48 3.23 5.79 -2.24
N LYS A 49 2.41 5.14 -1.41
CA LYS A 49 2.71 3.81 -0.87
C LYS A 49 2.87 2.77 -1.98
N GLY A 50 1.97 2.77 -2.97
CA GLY A 50 2.07 1.91 -4.15
C GLY A 50 3.37 2.11 -4.94
N GLN A 51 3.79 3.36 -5.15
CA GLN A 51 5.07 3.66 -5.81
C GLN A 51 6.27 3.15 -5.01
N ARG A 52 6.25 3.30 -3.68
CA ARG A 52 7.32 2.80 -2.81
C ARG A 52 7.42 1.27 -2.82
N ILE A 53 6.29 0.56 -2.87
CA ILE A 53 6.25 -0.90 -3.05
C ILE A 53 6.97 -1.30 -4.34
N VAL A 54 6.66 -0.65 -5.47
CA VAL A 54 7.31 -0.92 -6.77
C VAL A 54 8.82 -0.67 -6.70
N GLN A 55 9.25 0.41 -6.04
CA GLN A 55 10.67 0.72 -5.86
C GLN A 55 11.40 -0.35 -5.03
N LEU A 56 10.82 -0.79 -3.91
CA LEU A 56 11.41 -1.82 -3.05
C LEU A 56 11.47 -3.17 -3.76
N ARG A 57 10.41 -3.55 -4.48
CA ARG A 57 10.38 -4.75 -5.31
C ARG A 57 11.46 -4.72 -6.39
N GLY A 58 11.59 -3.59 -7.09
CA GLY A 58 12.64 -3.39 -8.09
C GLY A 58 14.06 -3.42 -7.51
N LYS A 59 14.27 -2.82 -6.33
CA LYS A 59 15.57 -2.83 -5.62
C LYS A 59 16.03 -4.25 -5.31
N TRP A 60 15.11 -5.11 -4.87
CA TRP A 60 15.41 -6.47 -4.43
C TRP A 60 15.13 -7.55 -5.49
N ASN A 61 14.63 -7.16 -6.66
CA ASN A 61 14.25 -8.03 -7.77
C ASN A 61 13.23 -9.12 -7.38
N ILE A 62 12.15 -8.70 -6.70
CA ILE A 62 11.03 -9.54 -6.23
C ILE A 62 9.66 -9.06 -6.73
#